data_AF-A0A1F5XCI2-F1
#
_entry.id   AF-A0A1F5XCI2-F1
#
_cell.length_a   1.000
_cell.length_b   1.000
_cell.length_c   1.000
_cell.angle_alpha   90.00
_cell.angle_beta   90.00
_cell.angle_gamma   90.00
#
_symmetry.space_group_name_H-M   'P 1'
#
loop_
_entity.id
_entity.type
_entity.pdbx_description
1 polymer ?
#
loop_
_entity_poly.entity_id
_entity_poly.type
_entity_poly.pdbx_seq_one_letter_code
_entity_poly.pdbx_strand_id
1 'polypeptide(L)'
;MNKAKINGKNLEEGDFVLIDSEYKNPKNDDYVLSVIDGCANLKKFERDAKTGTIRLLSESKNPKHKPIYVSSEDDFMVNGRIISVVKK
;
A
#
# COMPACT_ATOMS: atom_id res chain seq x y z
N MET A 1 -0.25 -4.39 -8.18
CA MET A 1 -1.09 -3.18 -8.04
C MET A 1 -1.48 -2.64 -9.42
N ASN A 2 -1.77 -3.50 -10.40
CA ASN A 2 -1.93 -3.08 -11.80
C ASN A 2 -3.26 -2.38 -12.13
N LYS A 3 -4.16 -2.24 -11.15
CA LYS A 3 -5.34 -1.37 -11.27
C LYS A 3 -5.17 -0.05 -10.51
N ALA A 4 -4.16 0.06 -9.64
CA ALA A 4 -3.90 1.27 -8.88
C ALA A 4 -3.57 2.42 -9.83
N LYS A 5 -4.20 3.58 -9.63
CA LYS A 5 -3.87 4.81 -10.39
C LYS A 5 -3.11 5.78 -9.50
N ILE A 6 -1.82 5.90 -9.73
CA ILE A 6 -0.92 6.82 -9.01
C ILE A 6 -0.50 7.89 -10.00
N ASN A 7 -0.96 9.13 -9.80
CA ASN A 7 -0.72 10.26 -10.72
C ASN A 7 -0.97 9.90 -12.20
N GLY A 8 -2.10 9.24 -12.46
CA GLY A 8 -2.53 8.84 -13.81
C GLY A 8 -1.82 7.61 -14.39
N LYS A 9 -0.84 7.01 -13.68
CA LYS A 9 -0.13 5.81 -14.13
C LYS A 9 -0.57 4.58 -13.32
N ASN A 10 -0.63 3.44 -13.99
CA ASN A 10 -0.76 2.15 -13.31
C ASN A 10 0.58 1.70 -12.75
N LEU A 11 0.57 0.83 -11.72
CA LEU A 11 1.77 0.17 -11.19
C LEU A 11 1.81 -1.30 -11.65
N GLU A 12 2.61 -1.57 -12.66
CA GLU A 12 2.80 -2.89 -13.27
C GLU A 12 4.06 -3.58 -12.73
N GLU A 13 4.21 -4.86 -13.03
CA GLU A 13 5.41 -5.62 -12.66
C GLU A 13 6.65 -5.09 -13.40
N GLY A 14 7.72 -4.86 -12.63
CA GLY A 14 9.00 -4.32 -13.11
C GLY A 14 9.06 -2.78 -13.14
N ASP A 15 7.96 -2.08 -12.90
CA ASP A 15 7.98 -0.63 -12.70
C ASP A 15 8.69 -0.27 -11.37
N PHE A 16 9.23 0.94 -11.31
CA PHE A 16 9.77 1.53 -10.10
C PHE A 16 8.77 2.49 -9.47
N VAL A 17 8.84 2.66 -8.14
CA VAL A 17 8.03 3.62 -7.40
C VAL A 17 8.92 4.63 -6.68
N LEU A 18 8.51 5.89 -6.68
CA LEU A 18 9.13 6.92 -5.85
C LEU A 18 8.35 7.01 -4.54
N ILE A 19 9.05 6.88 -3.42
CA ILE A 19 8.49 6.89 -2.07
C ILE A 19 8.88 8.19 -1.37
N ASP A 20 7.90 8.87 -0.79
CA ASP A 20 8.14 9.89 0.23
C ASP A 20 8.28 9.20 1.59
N SER A 21 9.52 9.05 2.06
CA SER A 21 9.86 8.36 3.31
C SER A 21 9.49 9.14 4.56
N GLU A 22 9.33 10.47 4.47
CA GLU A 22 8.99 11.33 5.59
C GLU A 22 7.49 11.23 5.95
N TYR A 23 6.68 10.71 5.02
CA TYR A 23 5.25 10.49 5.23
C TYR A 23 4.97 9.28 6.13
N LYS A 24 4.76 9.52 7.43
CA LYS A 24 4.51 8.46 8.44
C LYS A 24 3.04 8.24 8.81
N ASN A 25 2.15 9.16 8.45
CA ASN A 25 0.73 9.13 8.86
C ASN A 25 -0.18 8.90 7.65
N PRO A 26 -0.39 7.65 7.22
CA PRO A 26 -1.20 7.33 6.06
C PRO A 26 -2.68 7.64 6.26
N LYS A 27 -3.31 8.09 5.18
CA LYS A 27 -4.75 8.33 5.08
C LYS A 27 -5.38 7.23 4.24
N ASN A 28 -6.70 7.08 4.38
CA ASN A 28 -7.45 6.19 3.51
C ASN A 28 -7.21 6.55 2.05
N ASP A 29 -7.10 5.51 1.23
CA ASP A 29 -6.78 5.56 -0.20
C ASP A 29 -5.33 5.91 -0.57
N ASP A 30 -4.44 6.15 0.41
CA ASP A 30 -3.02 6.28 0.12
C ASP A 30 -2.44 4.95 -0.36
N TYR A 31 -1.60 5.01 -1.41
CA TYR A 31 -0.73 3.90 -1.77
C TYR A 31 0.57 4.02 -1.00
N VAL A 32 0.95 2.96 -0.29
CA VAL A 32 2.06 3.00 0.67
C VAL A 32 3.01 1.83 0.47
N LEU A 33 4.26 2.04 0.89
CA LEU A 33 5.16 0.97 1.23
C LEU A 33 4.85 0.52 2.67
N SER A 34 4.24 -0.64 2.81
CA SER A 34 4.00 -1.27 4.11
C SER A 34 5.05 -2.33 4.38
N VAL A 35 5.45 -2.49 5.63
CA VAL A 35 6.23 -3.64 6.10
C VAL A 35 5.40 -4.35 7.16
N ILE A 36 5.17 -5.65 6.98
CA ILE A 36 4.51 -6.54 7.95
C ILE A 36 5.46 -7.71 8.22
N ASP A 37 5.83 -7.93 9.47
CA ASP A 37 6.72 -9.03 9.90
C ASP A 37 8.02 -9.10 9.07
N GLY A 38 8.64 -7.93 8.85
CA GLY A 38 9.85 -7.77 8.05
C GLY A 38 9.67 -7.91 6.53
N CYS A 39 8.47 -8.23 6.03
CA CYS A 39 8.18 -8.36 4.61
C CYS A 39 7.60 -7.05 4.05
N ALA A 40 8.24 -6.49 3.02
CA ALA A 40 7.79 -5.28 2.36
C ALA A 40 6.72 -5.55 1.29
N ASN A 41 5.71 -4.67 1.20
CA ASN A 41 4.64 -4.75 0.21
C ASN A 41 4.22 -3.34 -0.25
N LEU A 42 3.69 -3.25 -1.46
CA LEU A 42 3.01 -2.04 -1.95
C LEU A 42 1.50 -2.28 -1.93
N LYS A 43 0.78 -1.46 -1.16
CA LYS A 43 -0.64 -1.66 -0.88
C LYS A 43 -1.38 -0.33 -0.82
N LYS A 44 -2.69 -0.38 -1.02
CA LYS A 44 -3.58 0.73 -0.69
C LYS A 44 -3.99 0.62 0.78
N PHE A 45 -3.76 1.67 1.55
CA PHE A 45 -4.03 1.74 2.97
C PHE A 45 -5.47 2.17 3.22
N GLU A 46 -6.16 1.47 4.10
CA GLU A 46 -7.43 1.90 4.65
C GLU A 46 -7.51 1.57 6.15
N ARG A 47 -8.07 2.50 6.91
CA ARG A 47 -8.35 2.39 8.34
C ARG A 47 -9.82 2.69 8.56
N ASP A 48 -10.51 1.77 9.23
CA ASP A 48 -11.88 1.99 9.69
C ASP A 48 -11.90 3.04 10.80
N ALA A 49 -12.72 4.08 10.65
CA ALA A 49 -12.76 5.19 11.60
C ALA A 49 -13.42 4.84 12.95
N LYS A 50 -14.23 3.78 13.01
CA LYS A 50 -14.94 3.36 14.23
C LYS A 50 -14.14 2.31 15.00
N THR A 51 -13.60 1.32 14.31
CA THR A 51 -12.90 0.20 14.93
C THR A 51 -11.38 0.39 14.96
N GLY A 52 -10.85 1.30 14.16
CA GLY A 52 -9.40 1.49 13.99
C GLY A 52 -8.72 0.38 13.18
N THR A 53 -9.47 -0.62 12.72
CA THR A 53 -8.95 -1.77 11.95
C THR A 53 -8.28 -1.30 10.67
N ILE A 54 -7.05 -1.76 10.45
CA ILE A 54 -6.29 -1.46 9.24
C ILE A 54 -6.44 -2.62 8.25
N ARG A 55 -6.69 -2.27 6.98
CA ARG A 55 -6.64 -3.22 5.87
C ARG A 55 -5.77 -2.71 4.74
N LEU A 56 -5.03 -3.62 4.14
CA LEU A 56 -4.12 -3.38 3.03
C LEU A 56 -4.66 -4.06 1.78
N LEU A 57 -5.07 -3.24 0.81
CA LEU A 57 -5.73 -3.71 -0.40
C LEU A 57 -4.74 -3.85 -1.55
N SER A 58 -4.98 -4.86 -2.38
CA SER A 58 -4.27 -5.04 -3.65
C SER A 58 -5.21 -4.67 -4.79
N GLU A 59 -5.08 -3.47 -5.34
CA GLU A 59 -5.80 -3.11 -6.56
C GLU A 59 -5.16 -3.84 -7.75
N SER A 60 -5.66 -5.05 -8.01
CA SER A 60 -5.11 -5.99 -8.98
C SER A 60 -6.20 -6.63 -9.84
N LYS A 61 -5.85 -7.03 -11.06
CA LYS A 61 -6.68 -7.89 -11.92
C LYS A 61 -6.72 -9.33 -11.42
N ASN A 62 -5.72 -9.78 -10.66
CA ASN A 62 -5.68 -11.16 -10.16
C ASN A 62 -6.55 -11.29 -8.88
N PRO A 63 -7.65 -12.07 -8.93
CA PRO A 63 -8.62 -12.18 -7.84
C PRO A 63 -8.10 -12.95 -6.61
N LYS A 64 -6.94 -13.61 -6.71
CA LYS A 64 -6.30 -14.31 -5.60
C LYS A 64 -5.75 -13.35 -4.54
N HIS A 65 -5.46 -12.10 -4.91
CA HIS A 65 -4.98 -11.12 -3.94
C HIS A 65 -6.13 -10.61 -3.08
N LYS A 66 -6.28 -11.22 -1.90
CA LYS A 66 -7.22 -10.78 -0.88
C LYS A 66 -6.66 -9.58 -0.09
N PRO A 67 -7.54 -8.78 0.55
CA PRO A 67 -7.11 -7.83 1.57
C PRO A 67 -6.30 -8.52 2.67
N ILE A 68 -5.30 -7.81 3.20
CA ILE A 68 -4.62 -8.20 4.44
C ILE A 68 -5.20 -7.34 5.55
N TYR A 69 -5.69 -7.96 6.62
CA TYR A 69 -6.11 -7.26 7.82
C TYR A 69 -4.95 -7.29 8.80
N VAL A 70 -4.56 -6.11 9.30
CA VAL A 70 -3.46 -6.00 10.25
C VAL A 70 -4.01 -6.16 11.65
N SER A 71 -3.48 -7.13 12.38
CA SER A 71 -3.78 -7.39 13.78
C SER A 71 -2.95 -6.48 14.69
N SER A 72 -3.28 -6.45 15.98
CA SER A 72 -2.45 -5.76 16.97
C SER A 72 -1.16 -6.53 17.34
N GLU A 73 -1.04 -7.80 16.92
CA GLU A 73 0.12 -8.65 17.17
C GLU A 73 1.15 -8.58 16.03
N ASP A 74 0.77 -8.06 14.86
CA ASP A 74 1.64 -7.95 13.69
C ASP A 74 2.66 -6.81 13.89
N ASP A 75 3.92 -7.04 13.53
CA ASP A 75 4.92 -5.96 13.44
C ASP A 75 4.68 -5.17 12.15
N PHE A 76 3.85 -4.14 12.26
CA PHE A 76 3.39 -3.34 11.13
C PHE A 76 3.92 -1.91 11.17
N MET A 77 4.49 -1.47 10.04
CA MET A 77 4.80 -0.06 9.80
C MET A 77 4.46 0.37 8.37
N VAL A 78 4.17 1.66 8.22
CA VAL A 78 4.16 2.34 6.92
C VAL A 78 5.47 3.09 6.75
N ASN A 79 6.25 2.67 5.75
CA ASN A 79 7.55 3.23 5.43
C ASN A 79 7.49 4.20 4.24
N GLY A 80 6.48 5.06 4.24
CA GLY A 80 6.30 6.12 3.25
C GLY A 80 5.16 5.90 2.26
N ARG A 81 4.80 7.00 1.59
CA ARG A 81 3.74 7.03 0.57
C ARG A 81 4.34 6.96 -0.83
N ILE A 82 3.68 6.23 -1.73
CA ILE A 82 4.01 6.24 -3.15
C ILE A 82 3.55 7.57 -3.76
N ILE A 83 4.50 8.36 -4.26
CA ILE A 83 4.22 9.67 -4.88
C ILE A 83 4.34 9.65 -6.41
N SER A 84 4.98 8.64 -6.99
CA SER A 84 5.07 8.49 -8.44
C SER A 84 5.40 7.07 -8.86
N VAL A 85 5.09 6.75 -10.12
CA VAL A 85 5.51 5.53 -10.80
C VAL A 85 6.45 5.91 -11.95
N VAL A 86 7.62 5.29 -11.96
CA VAL A 86 8.61 5.37 -13.04
C VAL A 86 8.53 4.07 -13.83
N LYS A 87 8.19 4.19 -15.11
CA LYS A 87 8.09 3.03 -16.00
C LYS A 87 9.49 2.53 -16.33
N LYS A 88 9.63 1.21 -16.39
CA LYS A 88 10.84 0.56 -16.89
C LYS A 88 11.18 0.97 -18.32
#